data_AF-A0A955R0Z1-F1
#
_entry.id   AF-A0A955R0Z1-F1
#
_cell.length_a   1.000
_cell.length_b   1.000
_cell.length_c   1.000
_cell.angle_alpha   90.00
_cell.angle_beta   90.00
_cell.angle_gamma   90.00
#
_symmetry.space_group_name_H-M   'P 1'
#
loop_
_entity.id
_entity.type
_entity.pdbx_description
1 polymer ?
#
loop_
_entity_poly.entity_id
_entity_poly.type
_entity_poly.pdbx_seq_one_letter_code
_entity_poly.pdbx_strand_id
1 'polypeptide(L)'
;MGLSTVPGLRTVAAQENSPLQSGIEDFQKGLYLKAIQNLQTGIQGQASPPPEAYFYLGSSLSRMGQYEEAIAILKKSLALLPENPEAHMDLGMALFNTRRYPEALAEFDKAIEYDPENGAARFFKGMTLKALDRNDQAISSFEEAGGIDPDFLQLARFNVALLRYKENRWDEAKTLFEQCIEPDPASEIAETAREFLKLIETQKPPKAWRAAFRAGGSIDDNVTLQNINLTTGLGDSISFYQFSGAYSFEPVKTYTLGAGYDFFQSIYDSLHQFDMQAHTGYVSAAKNFGGFEFNLGYTFNYIALGNEDFENIHTLSSGINFELLDGWFVDLTYLLSFKDFYDIPARDAKNHSLRISNYFILNDEGALAWATYMPEGEITRDDQVTYVAQNVSTGIEYPLPLETLKTRLRTSYLYYYRDYLFNTPFINTERIDYRNQVSFEIIQPLLDHFDIIFQYQYVNSQSNLLANDFVENVFTLSMGATF
;
A
#
# COMPACT_ATOMS: atom_id res chain seq x y z
N MET A 1 26.53 18.35 30.53
CA MET A 1 25.64 19.03 31.49
C MET A 1 26.15 18.82 32.92
N GLY A 2 26.17 19.88 33.71
CA GLY A 2 26.63 19.83 35.10
C GLY A 2 25.60 19.13 36.00
N LEU A 3 26.06 18.23 36.86
CA LEU A 3 25.25 17.58 37.89
C LEU A 3 24.78 18.64 38.89
N SER A 4 23.53 19.05 38.79
CA SER A 4 22.85 19.84 39.82
C SER A 4 22.67 18.97 41.06
N THR A 5 23.02 19.53 42.21
CA THR A 5 22.86 18.91 43.52
C THR A 5 21.38 18.69 43.83
N VAL A 6 20.97 17.44 44.05
CA VAL A 6 19.61 17.07 44.48
C VAL A 6 19.30 17.69 45.86
N PRO A 7 18.28 18.56 46.00
CA PRO A 7 17.85 19.07 47.30
C PRO A 7 17.00 18.02 48.01
N GLY A 8 17.51 17.46 49.12
CA GLY A 8 16.73 16.57 49.99
C GLY A 8 17.50 15.40 50.62
N LEU A 9 18.71 15.12 50.16
CA LEU A 9 19.50 13.98 50.65
C LEU A 9 20.26 14.35 51.93
N ARG A 10 19.91 13.68 53.04
CA ARG A 10 20.68 13.76 54.29
C ARG A 10 22.12 13.31 54.02
N THR A 11 23.06 14.18 54.34
CA THR A 11 24.48 13.86 54.40
C THR A 11 24.70 12.72 55.40
N VAL A 12 25.21 11.59 54.90
CA VAL A 12 25.72 10.52 55.75
C VAL A 12 26.95 11.08 56.45
N ALA A 13 26.89 11.16 57.78
CA ALA A 13 27.97 11.69 58.60
C ALA A 13 29.25 10.84 58.43
N ALA A 14 30.39 11.53 58.40
CA ALA A 14 31.71 11.00 58.14
C ALA A 14 32.10 9.81 59.05
N GLN A 15 32.26 8.64 58.43
CA GLN A 15 33.23 7.62 58.83
C GLN A 15 34.04 7.25 57.58
N GLU A 16 35.37 7.27 57.71
CA GLU A 16 36.32 7.07 56.62
C GLU A 16 36.09 5.75 55.84
N ASN A 17 35.93 5.89 54.51
CA ASN A 17 36.09 4.87 53.47
C ASN A 17 35.34 3.54 53.61
N SER A 18 34.01 3.58 53.72
CA SER A 18 33.19 2.40 53.40
C SER A 18 33.25 2.11 51.88
N PRO A 19 33.42 0.84 51.44
CA PRO A 19 33.39 0.47 50.03
C PRO A 19 32.14 0.98 49.28
N LEU A 20 30.99 1.11 49.98
CA LEU A 20 29.79 1.70 49.40
C LEU A 20 29.99 3.18 49.02
N GLN A 21 30.58 3.97 49.91
CA GLN A 21 30.78 5.39 49.66
C GLN A 21 31.78 5.62 48.52
N SER A 22 32.89 4.88 48.53
CA SER A 22 33.85 4.91 47.42
C SER A 22 33.21 4.49 46.09
N GLY A 23 32.33 3.48 46.12
CA GLY A 23 31.61 3.03 44.94
C GLY A 23 30.64 4.07 44.36
N ILE A 24 29.92 4.81 45.21
CA ILE A 24 29.04 5.91 44.78
C ILE A 24 29.87 7.08 44.22
N GLU A 25 30.98 7.43 44.85
CA GLU A 25 31.89 8.47 44.36
C GLU A 25 32.52 8.09 43.01
N ASP A 26 32.90 6.82 42.84
CA ASP A 26 33.41 6.29 41.58
C ASP A 26 32.34 6.39 40.47
N PHE A 27 31.08 6.08 40.77
CA PHE A 27 29.97 6.25 39.83
C PHE A 27 29.80 7.72 39.41
N GLN A 28 29.81 8.65 40.36
CA GLN A 28 29.70 10.09 40.09
C GLN A 28 30.86 10.60 39.23
N LYS A 29 32.05 10.01 39.36
CA LYS A 29 33.23 10.29 38.53
C LYS A 29 33.22 9.57 37.18
N GLY A 30 32.19 8.78 36.87
CA GLY A 30 32.08 7.97 35.65
C GLY A 30 33.01 6.75 35.62
N LEU A 31 33.61 6.37 36.75
CA LEU A 31 34.52 5.23 36.88
C LEU A 31 33.72 3.94 37.13
N TYR A 32 32.84 3.58 36.20
CA TYR A 32 31.83 2.53 36.39
C TYR A 32 32.41 1.16 36.78
N LEU A 33 33.56 0.75 36.22
CA LEU A 33 34.20 -0.51 36.60
C LEU A 33 34.64 -0.52 38.07
N LYS A 34 35.20 0.59 38.56
CA LYS A 34 35.60 0.72 39.98
C LYS A 34 34.37 0.82 40.88
N ALA A 35 33.35 1.56 40.44
CA ALA A 35 32.07 1.66 41.12
C ALA A 35 31.45 0.27 41.32
N ILE A 36 31.42 -0.57 40.29
CA ILE A 36 30.91 -1.96 40.38
C ILE A 36 31.66 -2.76 41.45
N GLN A 37 33.00 -2.74 41.42
CA GLN A 37 33.82 -3.51 42.38
C GLN A 37 33.58 -3.07 43.83
N ASN A 38 33.59 -1.75 44.06
CA ASN A 38 33.43 -1.17 45.38
C ASN A 38 31.99 -1.35 45.92
N LEU A 39 30.97 -1.16 45.07
CA LEU A 39 29.57 -1.38 45.43
C LEU A 39 29.25 -2.85 45.70
N GLN A 40 29.75 -3.78 44.88
CA GLN A 40 29.58 -5.22 45.13
C GLN A 40 30.18 -5.65 46.47
N THR A 41 31.41 -5.18 46.76
CA THR A 41 32.09 -5.46 48.03
C THR A 41 31.33 -4.85 49.21
N GLY A 42 30.87 -3.61 49.08
CA GLY A 42 30.13 -2.92 50.12
C GLY A 42 28.75 -3.52 50.41
N ILE A 43 28.05 -3.99 49.37
CA ILE A 43 26.76 -4.69 49.49
C ILE A 43 26.94 -6.05 50.17
N GLN A 44 27.96 -6.82 49.82
CA GLN A 44 28.24 -8.13 50.44
C GLN A 44 28.62 -8.00 51.93
N GLY A 45 29.27 -6.91 52.30
CA GLY A 45 29.70 -6.64 53.68
C GLY A 45 28.59 -6.17 54.63
N GLN A 46 27.35 -5.98 54.16
CA GLN A 46 26.24 -5.46 54.96
C GLN A 46 25.02 -6.38 54.94
N ALA A 47 24.40 -6.58 56.11
CA ALA A 47 23.19 -7.39 56.23
C ALA A 47 21.95 -6.72 55.61
N SER A 48 21.93 -5.39 55.52
CA SER A 48 20.86 -4.60 54.89
C SER A 48 21.45 -3.40 54.15
N PRO A 49 21.97 -3.59 52.92
CA PRO A 49 22.55 -2.52 52.13
C PRO A 49 21.48 -1.46 51.77
N PRO A 50 21.85 -0.17 51.69
CA PRO A 50 20.93 0.89 51.34
C PRO A 50 20.39 0.71 49.90
N PRO A 51 19.11 1.04 49.63
CA PRO A 51 18.52 0.92 48.28
C PRO A 51 19.35 1.62 47.20
N GLU A 52 19.94 2.77 47.53
CA GLU A 52 20.77 3.58 46.65
C GLU A 52 22.01 2.83 46.18
N ALA A 53 22.59 1.94 47.00
CA ALA A 53 23.73 1.13 46.59
C ALA A 53 23.38 0.15 45.47
N TYR A 54 22.17 -0.44 45.49
CA TYR A 54 21.67 -1.28 44.42
C TYR A 54 21.39 -0.46 43.16
N PHE A 55 20.81 0.74 43.29
CA PHE A 55 20.64 1.65 42.16
C PHE A 55 21.98 1.95 41.47
N TYR A 56 22.96 2.48 42.19
CA TYR A 56 24.26 2.85 41.61
C TYR A 56 25.01 1.64 41.02
N LEU A 57 24.88 0.45 41.61
CA LEU A 57 25.47 -0.76 41.04
C LEU A 57 24.78 -1.14 39.73
N GLY A 58 23.44 -1.15 39.72
CA GLY A 58 22.63 -1.45 38.55
C GLY A 58 22.89 -0.46 37.40
N SER A 59 22.93 0.84 37.69
CA SER A 59 23.26 1.88 36.72
C SER A 59 24.67 1.72 36.18
N SER A 60 25.66 1.41 37.04
CA SER A 60 27.04 1.16 36.61
C SER A 60 27.14 -0.04 35.66
N LEU A 61 26.45 -1.14 35.99
CA LEU A 61 26.37 -2.34 35.14
C LEU A 61 25.72 -2.02 33.78
N SER A 62 24.63 -1.23 33.79
CA SER A 62 23.93 -0.79 32.58
C SER A 62 24.85 0.04 31.68
N ARG A 63 25.59 1.01 32.25
CA ARG A 63 26.57 1.84 31.51
C ARG A 63 27.77 1.03 30.98
N MET A 64 28.08 -0.11 31.59
CA MET A 64 29.12 -1.05 31.11
C MET A 64 28.58 -2.09 30.11
N GLY A 65 27.29 -2.02 29.73
CA GLY A 65 26.67 -2.96 28.79
C GLY A 65 26.32 -4.33 29.38
N GLN A 66 26.44 -4.50 30.70
CA GLN A 66 26.08 -5.73 31.42
C GLN A 66 24.57 -5.73 31.75
N TYR A 67 23.74 -5.71 30.71
CA TYR A 67 22.31 -5.40 30.83
C TYR A 67 21.50 -6.40 31.65
N GLU A 68 21.73 -7.71 31.53
CA GLU A 68 20.98 -8.71 32.31
C GLU A 68 21.29 -8.66 33.80
N GLU A 69 22.55 -8.43 34.17
CA GLU A 69 22.94 -8.21 35.56
C GLU A 69 22.37 -6.89 36.09
N ALA A 70 22.41 -5.83 35.28
CA ALA A 70 21.80 -4.55 35.60
C ALA A 70 20.29 -4.69 35.87
N ILE A 71 19.55 -5.42 35.03
CA ILE A 71 18.12 -5.67 35.21
C ILE A 71 17.85 -6.33 36.57
N ALA A 72 18.62 -7.36 36.92
CA ALA A 72 18.44 -8.07 38.19
C ALA A 72 18.71 -7.17 39.41
N ILE A 73 19.74 -6.33 39.33
CA ILE A 73 20.13 -5.43 40.41
C ILE A 73 19.17 -4.23 40.52
N LEU A 74 18.76 -3.61 39.41
CA LEU A 74 17.82 -2.50 39.38
C LEU A 74 16.43 -2.91 39.89
N LYS A 75 15.98 -4.13 39.58
CA LYS A 75 14.74 -4.69 40.17
C LYS A 75 14.83 -4.82 41.69
N LYS A 76 15.99 -5.16 42.25
CA LYS A 76 16.19 -5.16 43.71
C LYS A 76 16.15 -3.75 44.29
N SER A 77 16.75 -2.78 43.59
CA SER A 77 16.67 -1.37 43.98
C SER A 77 15.22 -0.90 44.04
N LEU A 78 14.45 -1.14 42.98
CA LEU A 78 13.04 -0.72 42.88
C LEU A 78 12.11 -1.49 43.82
N ALA A 79 12.46 -2.71 44.22
CA ALA A 79 11.73 -3.42 45.27
C ALA A 79 11.86 -2.74 46.65
N LEU A 80 12.95 -2.01 46.88
CA LEU A 80 13.21 -1.30 48.13
C LEU A 80 12.80 0.18 48.07
N LEU A 81 12.93 0.81 46.90
CA LEU A 81 12.52 2.19 46.63
C LEU A 81 11.76 2.26 45.30
N PRO A 82 10.43 2.01 45.31
CA PRO A 82 9.62 1.89 44.09
C PRO A 82 9.44 3.20 43.31
N GLU A 83 9.62 4.36 43.95
CA GLU A 83 9.32 5.67 43.36
C GLU A 83 10.58 6.38 42.83
N ASN A 84 11.64 5.62 42.50
CA ASN A 84 12.89 6.17 41.98
C ASN A 84 12.84 6.28 40.44
N PRO A 85 12.66 7.48 39.86
CA PRO A 85 12.52 7.65 38.41
C PRO A 85 13.79 7.27 37.65
N GLU A 86 14.98 7.56 38.18
CA GLU A 86 16.25 7.22 37.52
C GLU A 86 16.48 5.71 37.46
N ALA A 87 16.08 4.96 38.50
CA ALA A 87 16.17 3.51 38.53
C ALA A 87 15.19 2.87 37.52
N HIS A 88 13.99 3.43 37.39
CA HIS A 88 13.04 3.03 36.33
C HIS A 88 13.59 3.33 34.93
N MET A 89 14.19 4.49 34.72
CA MET A 89 14.81 4.87 33.45
C MET A 89 15.95 3.92 33.07
N ASP A 90 16.91 3.68 33.97
CA ASP A 90 18.05 2.79 33.70
C ASP A 90 17.61 1.32 33.52
N LEU A 91 16.54 0.88 34.21
CA LEU A 91 15.95 -0.44 34.00
C LEU A 91 15.28 -0.52 32.62
N GLY A 92 14.51 0.50 32.24
CA GLY A 92 13.93 0.63 30.90
C GLY A 92 14.98 0.58 29.80
N MET A 93 16.10 1.29 29.97
CA MET A 93 17.22 1.25 29.03
C MET A 93 17.85 -0.14 28.91
N ALA A 94 18.07 -0.84 30.02
CA ALA A 94 18.62 -2.20 29.99
C ALA A 94 17.65 -3.19 29.33
N LEU A 95 16.34 -3.05 29.56
CA LEU A 95 15.29 -3.84 28.90
C LEU A 95 15.21 -3.54 27.41
N PHE A 96 15.34 -2.27 27.01
CA PHE A 96 15.36 -1.87 25.60
C PHE A 96 16.55 -2.50 24.86
N ASN A 97 17.74 -2.45 25.45
CA ASN A 97 18.95 -3.04 24.86
C ASN A 97 18.92 -4.57 24.80
N THR A 98 18.16 -5.22 25.69
CA THR A 98 17.87 -6.67 25.63
C THR A 98 16.64 -7.00 24.76
N ARG A 99 16.10 -6.02 24.02
CA ARG A 99 14.94 -6.13 23.10
C ARG A 99 13.63 -6.55 23.79
N ARG A 100 13.52 -6.34 25.10
CA ARG A 100 12.30 -6.58 25.90
C ARG A 100 11.42 -5.33 25.88
N TYR A 101 11.01 -4.92 24.68
CA TYR A 101 10.37 -3.62 24.44
C TYR A 101 9.08 -3.38 25.24
N PRO A 102 8.16 -4.34 25.41
CA PRO A 102 6.96 -4.10 26.22
C PRO A 102 7.27 -3.82 27.70
N GLU A 103 8.27 -4.52 28.26
CA GLU A 103 8.71 -4.27 29.63
C GLU A 103 9.46 -2.93 29.74
N ALA A 104 10.30 -2.60 28.76
CA ALA A 104 10.99 -1.32 28.70
C ALA A 104 10.01 -0.15 28.67
N LEU A 105 8.95 -0.24 27.85
CA LEU A 105 7.90 0.77 27.75
C LEU A 105 7.23 1.04 29.09
N ALA A 106 6.87 -0.02 29.83
CA ALA A 106 6.24 0.11 31.13
C ALA A 106 7.15 0.79 32.17
N GLU A 107 8.46 0.54 32.12
CA GLU A 107 9.41 1.18 33.02
C GLU A 107 9.69 2.64 32.63
N PHE A 108 9.72 2.99 31.34
CA PHE A 108 9.77 4.40 30.92
C PHE A 108 8.51 5.17 31.30
N ASP A 109 7.33 4.55 31.22
CA ASP A 109 6.08 5.17 31.68
C ASP A 109 6.12 5.49 33.18
N LYS A 110 6.63 4.57 34.02
CA LYS A 110 6.83 4.83 35.46
C LYS A 110 7.87 5.92 35.72
N ALA A 111 8.98 5.93 34.98
CA ALA A 111 9.98 6.99 35.09
C ALA A 111 9.36 8.37 34.82
N ILE A 112 8.50 8.47 33.80
CA ILE A 112 7.75 9.69 33.46
C ILE A 112 6.68 10.04 34.50
N GLU A 113 6.03 9.03 35.09
CA GLU A 113 5.03 9.23 36.16
C GLU A 113 5.67 9.87 37.40
N TYR A 114 6.84 9.37 37.80
CA TYR A 114 7.56 9.87 38.97
C TYR A 114 8.39 11.13 38.69
N ASP A 115 8.82 11.35 37.45
CA ASP A 115 9.47 12.59 36.99
C ASP A 115 8.95 13.02 35.61
N PRO A 116 7.89 13.85 35.55
CA PRO A 116 7.29 14.29 34.29
C PRO A 116 8.20 15.11 33.38
N GLU A 117 9.25 15.72 33.93
CA GLU A 117 10.24 16.56 33.23
C GLU A 117 11.46 15.74 32.75
N ASN A 118 11.39 14.41 32.82
CA ASN A 118 12.45 13.54 32.34
C ASN A 118 12.41 13.39 30.81
N GLY A 119 13.06 14.32 30.10
CA GLY A 119 13.18 14.30 28.63
C GLY A 119 13.79 13.01 28.07
N ALA A 120 14.78 12.44 28.78
CA ALA A 120 15.42 11.19 28.38
C ALA A 120 14.46 10.00 28.42
N ALA A 121 13.65 9.87 29.46
CA ALA A 121 12.64 8.81 29.58
C ALA A 121 11.60 8.88 28.44
N ARG A 122 11.14 10.10 28.08
CA ARG A 122 10.24 10.31 26.93
C ARG A 122 10.90 9.96 25.60
N PHE A 123 12.17 10.33 25.41
CA PHE A 123 12.91 9.99 24.20
C PHE A 123 13.04 8.47 24.03
N PHE A 124 13.44 7.74 25.08
CA PHE A 124 13.57 6.30 25.02
C PHE A 124 12.22 5.58 24.95
N LYS A 125 11.14 6.14 25.51
CA LYS A 125 9.77 5.71 25.23
C LYS A 125 9.45 5.82 23.73
N GLY A 126 9.77 6.94 23.09
CA GLY A 126 9.63 7.12 21.64
C GLY A 126 10.40 6.07 20.84
N MET A 127 11.66 5.81 21.20
CA MET A 127 12.48 4.75 20.59
C MET A 127 11.86 3.36 20.75
N THR A 128 11.30 3.06 21.93
CA THR A 128 10.66 1.78 22.24
C THR A 128 9.36 1.61 21.45
N LEU A 129 8.55 2.65 21.35
CA LEU A 129 7.32 2.65 20.55
C LEU A 129 7.61 2.50 19.06
N LYS A 130 8.68 3.14 18.55
CA LYS A 130 9.18 2.94 17.19
C LYS A 130 9.58 1.48 16.93
N ALA A 131 10.28 0.84 17.88
CA ALA A 131 10.67 -0.57 17.77
C ALA A 131 9.46 -1.55 17.84
N LEU A 132 8.32 -1.07 18.35
CA LEU A 132 7.04 -1.80 18.39
C LEU A 132 6.11 -1.43 17.21
N ASP A 133 6.62 -0.69 16.20
CA ASP A 133 5.86 -0.16 15.05
C ASP A 133 4.65 0.72 15.42
N ARG A 134 4.66 1.33 16.62
CA ARG A 134 3.62 2.28 17.09
C ARG A 134 4.02 3.72 16.77
N ASN A 135 4.10 4.04 15.49
CA ASN A 135 4.75 5.26 14.99
C ASN A 135 4.11 6.57 15.47
N ASP A 136 2.78 6.69 15.48
CA ASP A 136 2.11 7.92 15.93
C ASP A 136 2.40 8.24 17.42
N GLN A 137 2.38 7.20 18.26
CA GLN A 137 2.71 7.34 19.68
C GLN A 137 4.21 7.64 19.88
N ALA A 138 5.07 7.06 19.03
CA ALA A 138 6.50 7.34 19.03
C ALA A 138 6.77 8.82 18.71
N ILE A 139 6.11 9.37 17.69
CA ILE A 139 6.23 10.77 17.28
C ILE A 139 5.83 11.71 18.41
N SER A 140 4.66 11.49 19.03
CA SER A 140 4.22 12.27 20.20
C SER A 140 5.28 12.25 21.32
N SER A 141 5.86 11.08 21.61
CA SER A 141 6.86 10.94 22.66
C SER A 141 8.18 11.65 22.31
N PHE A 142 8.60 11.63 21.04
CA PHE A 142 9.77 12.39 20.57
C PHE A 142 9.54 13.91 20.64
N GLU A 143 8.38 14.38 20.20
CA GLU A 143 8.01 15.80 20.25
C GLU A 143 7.98 16.33 21.69
N GLU A 144 7.39 15.57 22.62
CA GLU A 144 7.43 15.89 24.05
C GLU A 144 8.86 15.93 24.60
N ALA A 145 9.70 14.94 24.27
CA ALA A 145 11.10 14.89 24.72
C ALA A 145 11.88 16.12 24.27
N GLY A 146 11.76 16.51 22.99
CA GLY A 146 12.43 17.70 22.44
C GLY A 146 11.86 19.03 22.94
N GLY A 147 10.60 19.04 23.42
CA GLY A 147 10.00 20.21 24.06
C GLY A 147 10.49 20.44 25.50
N ILE A 148 10.84 19.37 26.20
CA ILE A 148 11.35 19.40 27.59
C ILE A 148 12.84 19.69 27.62
N ASP A 149 13.62 18.94 26.83
CA ASP A 149 15.08 19.01 26.84
C ASP A 149 15.61 19.35 25.44
N PRO A 150 16.18 20.56 25.26
CA PRO A 150 16.77 21.00 24.00
C PRO A 150 17.86 20.06 23.46
N ASP A 151 18.56 19.31 24.31
CA ASP A 151 19.59 18.36 23.87
C ASP A 151 18.97 17.18 23.09
N PHE A 152 17.73 16.81 23.41
CA PHE A 152 16.98 15.79 22.67
C PHE A 152 16.25 16.33 21.44
N LEU A 153 16.09 17.65 21.30
CA LEU A 153 15.31 18.25 20.21
C LEU A 153 15.81 17.82 18.82
N GLN A 154 17.14 17.85 18.60
CA GLN A 154 17.74 17.47 17.32
C GLN A 154 17.53 15.97 17.03
N LEU A 155 17.76 15.11 18.03
CA LEU A 155 17.56 13.66 17.93
C LEU A 155 16.09 13.28 17.73
N ALA A 156 15.18 13.96 18.42
CA ALA A 156 13.74 13.78 18.30
C ALA A 156 13.27 14.14 16.89
N ARG A 157 13.62 15.34 16.40
CA ARG A 157 13.29 15.76 15.02
C ARG A 157 13.82 14.79 13.99
N PHE A 158 15.05 14.30 14.15
CA PHE A 158 15.64 13.34 13.24
C PHE A 158 14.86 12.02 13.22
N ASN A 159 14.47 11.49 14.38
CA ASN A 159 13.65 10.27 14.45
C ASN A 159 12.25 10.46 13.87
N VAL A 160 11.62 11.61 14.08
CA VAL A 160 10.34 11.94 13.43
C VAL A 160 10.52 12.06 11.91
N ALA A 161 11.59 12.70 11.44
CA ALA A 161 11.91 12.80 10.01
C ALA A 161 12.07 11.42 9.36
N LEU A 162 12.76 10.49 10.01
CA LEU A 162 12.89 9.10 9.55
C LEU A 162 11.54 8.38 9.45
N LEU A 163 10.66 8.57 10.43
CA LEU A 163 9.30 8.01 10.41
C LEU A 163 8.48 8.59 9.26
N ARG A 164 8.52 9.91 9.07
CA ARG A 164 7.84 10.58 7.95
C ARG A 164 8.41 10.17 6.60
N TYR A 165 9.72 9.93 6.51
CA TYR A 165 10.37 9.42 5.31
C TYR A 165 9.86 8.01 4.96
N LYS A 166 9.79 7.10 5.95
CA LYS A 166 9.25 5.73 5.78
C LYS A 166 7.77 5.74 5.39
N GLU A 167 7.00 6.73 5.83
CA GLU A 167 5.59 6.95 5.47
C GLU A 167 5.39 7.64 4.10
N ASN A 168 6.45 7.85 3.31
CA ASN A 168 6.43 8.61 2.05
C ASN A 168 5.94 10.07 2.19
N ARG A 169 5.99 10.65 3.39
CA ARG A 169 5.67 12.06 3.66
C ARG A 169 6.92 12.92 3.44
N TRP A 170 7.45 12.89 2.22
CA TRP A 170 8.78 13.43 1.91
C TRP A 170 8.91 14.93 2.15
N ASP A 171 7.87 15.74 1.91
CA ASP A 171 7.93 17.19 2.19
C ASP A 171 8.15 17.48 3.68
N GLU A 172 7.42 16.76 4.54
CA GLU A 172 7.54 16.90 5.99
C GLU A 172 8.87 16.33 6.51
N ALA A 173 9.27 15.18 5.99
CA ALA A 173 10.57 14.59 6.29
C ALA A 173 11.70 15.56 5.90
N LYS A 174 11.61 16.17 4.71
CA LYS A 174 12.56 17.17 4.20
C LYS A 174 12.66 18.36 5.15
N THR A 175 11.55 18.98 5.51
CA THR A 175 11.54 20.11 6.46
C THR A 175 12.17 19.73 7.80
N LEU A 176 11.86 18.53 8.33
CA LEU A 176 12.44 18.09 9.60
C LEU A 176 13.93 17.78 9.49
N PHE A 177 14.40 17.19 8.38
CA PHE A 177 15.84 16.97 8.14
C PHE A 177 16.60 18.29 8.01
N GLU A 178 16.03 19.30 7.34
CA GLU A 178 16.61 20.66 7.29
C GLU A 178 16.75 21.25 8.70
N GLN A 179 15.71 21.13 9.52
CA GLN A 179 15.74 21.58 10.92
C GLN A 179 16.72 20.80 11.81
N CYS A 180 17.16 19.60 11.41
CA CYS A 180 18.21 18.86 12.11
C CYS A 180 19.60 19.41 11.81
N ILE A 181 19.79 20.12 10.68
CA ILE A 181 21.09 20.64 10.26
C ILE A 181 21.41 21.99 10.91
N GLU A 182 20.40 22.84 11.10
CA GLU A 182 20.58 24.21 11.58
C GLU A 182 21.34 24.35 12.93
N PRO A 183 21.06 23.53 13.98
CA PRO A 183 21.67 23.73 15.30
C PRO A 183 23.17 23.43 15.33
N ASP A 184 23.59 22.38 14.65
CA ASP A 184 25.00 22.01 14.49
C ASP A 184 25.22 21.34 13.11
N PRO A 185 25.61 22.13 12.10
CA PRO A 185 25.84 21.63 10.75
C PRO A 185 26.99 20.62 10.63
N ALA A 186 27.87 20.52 11.63
CA ALA A 186 29.01 19.60 11.64
C ALA A 186 28.72 18.30 12.41
N SER A 187 27.55 18.18 13.04
CA SER A 187 27.15 16.96 13.76
C SER A 187 26.94 15.77 12.81
N GLU A 188 27.15 14.56 13.33
CA GLU A 188 26.87 13.31 12.63
C GLU A 188 25.40 13.24 12.18
N ILE A 189 24.47 13.72 13.02
CA ILE A 189 23.03 13.81 12.69
C ILE A 189 22.80 14.72 11.48
N ALA A 190 23.47 15.87 11.41
CA ALA A 190 23.37 16.77 10.27
C ALA A 190 23.95 16.17 8.99
N GLU A 191 25.04 15.40 9.08
CA GLU A 191 25.61 14.65 7.95
C GLU A 191 24.61 13.60 7.46
N THR A 192 24.06 12.76 8.34
CA THR A 192 23.05 11.76 7.96
C THR A 192 21.78 12.41 7.40
N ALA A 193 21.33 13.54 7.98
CA ALA A 193 20.17 14.28 7.47
C ALA A 193 20.39 14.77 6.02
N ARG A 194 21.60 15.21 5.66
CA ARG A 194 21.94 15.58 4.27
C ARG A 194 21.87 14.39 3.32
N GLU A 195 22.29 13.20 3.76
CA GLU A 195 22.17 11.98 2.95
C GLU A 195 20.70 11.67 2.65
N PHE A 196 19.82 11.75 3.65
CA PHE A 196 18.38 11.57 3.46
C PHE A 196 17.76 12.66 2.58
N LEU A 197 18.18 13.92 2.72
CA LEU A 197 17.74 15.01 1.83
C LEU A 197 18.11 14.72 0.37
N LYS A 198 19.33 14.24 0.11
CA LYS A 198 19.76 13.83 -1.23
C LYS A 198 18.94 12.64 -1.77
N LEU A 199 18.59 11.68 -0.91
CA LEU A 199 17.68 10.59 -1.29
C LEU A 199 16.29 11.13 -1.65
N ILE A 200 15.75 12.05 -0.87
CA ILE A 200 14.47 12.71 -1.16
C ILE A 200 14.53 13.50 -2.48
N GLU A 201 15.61 14.23 -2.74
CA GLU A 201 15.78 15.02 -3.98
C GLU A 201 15.96 14.15 -5.23
N THR A 202 16.55 12.96 -5.08
CA THR A 202 16.72 12.00 -6.18
C THR A 202 15.47 11.17 -6.43
N GLN A 203 14.59 11.03 -5.44
CA GLN A 203 13.23 10.52 -5.63
C GLN A 203 12.37 11.63 -6.24
N LYS A 204 12.00 11.50 -7.52
CA LYS A 204 11.04 12.43 -8.14
C LYS A 204 9.77 12.42 -7.27
N PRO A 205 9.31 13.55 -6.69
CA PRO A 205 7.99 13.57 -6.06
C PRO A 205 6.99 13.04 -7.08
N PRO A 206 6.05 12.15 -6.70
CA PRO A 206 5.02 11.71 -7.63
C PRO A 206 4.39 12.98 -8.21
N LYS A 207 4.37 13.07 -9.55
CA LYS A 207 3.82 14.24 -10.23
C LYS A 207 2.37 14.40 -9.76
N ALA A 208 1.95 15.64 -9.52
CA ALA A 208 0.63 15.97 -8.99
C ALA A 208 -0.56 15.68 -9.95
N TRP A 209 -0.29 14.97 -11.04
CA TRP A 209 -1.23 14.61 -12.08
C TRP A 209 -0.57 13.52 -12.92
N ARG A 210 -1.42 12.67 -13.49
CA ARG A 210 -1.02 11.68 -14.49
C ARG A 210 -1.96 11.82 -15.67
N ALA A 211 -1.38 11.96 -16.85
CA ALA A 211 -2.15 11.91 -18.10
C ALA A 211 -1.77 10.65 -18.86
N ALA A 212 -2.76 9.86 -19.26
CA ALA A 212 -2.56 8.65 -20.04
C ALA A 212 -3.33 8.73 -21.36
N PHE A 213 -2.63 8.53 -22.46
CA PHE A 213 -3.19 8.46 -23.80
C PHE A 213 -2.93 7.09 -24.36
N ARG A 214 -3.91 6.52 -25.04
CA ARG A 214 -3.71 5.28 -25.76
C ARG A 214 -4.46 5.30 -27.08
N ALA A 215 -3.73 4.95 -28.13
CA ALA A 215 -4.27 4.80 -29.47
C ALA A 215 -3.86 3.43 -30.00
N GLY A 216 -4.75 2.75 -30.70
CA GLY A 216 -4.44 1.44 -31.26
C GLY A 216 -5.40 1.08 -32.37
N GLY A 217 -5.10 -0.02 -33.03
CA GLY A 217 -6.02 -0.64 -33.95
C GLY A 217 -5.87 -2.14 -33.91
N SER A 218 -6.92 -2.83 -34.31
CA SER A 218 -6.94 -4.28 -34.30
C SER A 218 -7.53 -4.82 -35.59
N ILE A 219 -7.04 -5.99 -35.98
CA ILE A 219 -7.56 -6.77 -37.07
C ILE A 219 -8.22 -8.00 -36.46
N ASP A 220 -9.47 -8.21 -36.82
CA ASP A 220 -10.26 -9.37 -36.45
C ASP A 220 -10.52 -10.21 -37.71
N ASP A 221 -10.20 -11.50 -37.65
CA ASP A 221 -10.37 -12.44 -38.75
C ASP A 221 -11.77 -13.04 -38.84
N ASN A 222 -12.69 -12.74 -37.90
CA ASN A 222 -13.96 -13.45 -37.87
C ASN A 222 -15.13 -12.74 -37.15
N VAL A 223 -16.06 -12.21 -37.94
CA VAL A 223 -17.50 -12.31 -37.63
C VAL A 223 -18.06 -13.46 -38.48
N THR A 224 -17.88 -14.70 -38.04
CA THR A 224 -18.73 -15.80 -38.54
C THR A 224 -20.06 -15.72 -37.82
N LEU A 225 -20.95 -14.85 -38.31
CA LEU A 225 -22.33 -15.29 -38.38
C LEU A 225 -22.30 -16.51 -39.30
N GLN A 226 -22.93 -17.63 -38.94
CA GLN A 226 -23.07 -18.81 -39.79
C GLN A 226 -23.81 -18.56 -41.13
N ASN A 227 -23.89 -17.32 -41.60
CA ASN A 227 -24.03 -17.00 -43.00
C ASN A 227 -22.66 -16.61 -43.57
N ILE A 228 -21.81 -17.62 -43.83
CA ILE A 228 -21.14 -17.61 -45.13
C ILE A 228 -22.25 -17.31 -46.12
N ASN A 229 -22.13 -16.25 -46.91
CA ASN A 229 -22.94 -16.15 -48.09
C ASN A 229 -22.60 -17.38 -48.95
N LEU A 230 -23.42 -18.44 -48.85
CA LEU A 230 -23.21 -19.74 -49.51
C LEU A 230 -23.18 -19.61 -51.04
N THR A 231 -23.48 -18.42 -51.56
CA THR A 231 -23.38 -18.03 -52.97
C THR A 231 -22.06 -17.35 -53.33
N THR A 232 -21.34 -16.71 -52.41
CA THR A 232 -20.11 -15.94 -52.71
C THR A 232 -18.85 -16.43 -51.99
N GLY A 233 -18.97 -17.14 -50.86
CA GLY A 233 -17.82 -17.74 -50.15
C GLY A 233 -16.83 -16.75 -49.53
N LEU A 234 -17.22 -15.49 -49.35
CA LEU A 234 -16.37 -14.45 -48.76
C LEU A 234 -16.66 -14.30 -47.26
N GLY A 235 -15.60 -14.31 -46.44
CA GLY A 235 -15.61 -13.83 -45.05
C GLY A 235 -15.00 -12.43 -44.99
N ASP A 236 -15.51 -11.58 -44.11
CA ASP A 236 -15.02 -10.21 -43.97
C ASP A 236 -13.74 -10.17 -43.10
N SER A 237 -12.83 -9.26 -43.41
CA SER A 237 -11.66 -8.94 -42.58
C SER A 237 -11.89 -7.56 -41.96
N ILE A 238 -11.94 -7.46 -40.63
CA ILE A 238 -12.36 -6.23 -39.95
C ILE A 238 -11.13 -5.51 -39.43
N SER A 239 -11.08 -4.19 -39.64
CA SER A 239 -10.08 -3.31 -39.01
C SER A 239 -10.81 -2.28 -38.14
N PHE A 240 -10.44 -2.14 -36.87
CA PHE A 240 -11.00 -1.12 -35.99
C PHE A 240 -9.91 -0.26 -35.35
N TYR A 241 -10.25 0.99 -35.01
CA TYR A 241 -9.33 1.97 -34.40
C TYR A 241 -9.87 2.41 -33.03
N GLN A 242 -8.99 2.42 -32.03
CA GLN A 242 -9.29 2.82 -30.66
C GLN A 242 -8.53 4.11 -30.33
N PHE A 243 -9.23 5.10 -29.78
CA PHE A 243 -8.64 6.32 -29.23
C PHE A 243 -9.14 6.54 -27.80
N SER A 244 -8.23 6.63 -26.84
CA SER A 244 -8.57 6.85 -25.43
C SER A 244 -7.71 7.96 -24.85
N GLY A 245 -8.35 8.81 -24.06
CA GLY A 245 -7.72 9.89 -23.30
C GLY A 245 -8.19 9.85 -21.86
N ALA A 246 -7.27 9.58 -20.93
CA ALA A 246 -7.52 9.60 -19.50
C ALA A 246 -6.72 10.73 -18.86
N TYR A 247 -7.40 11.53 -18.03
CA TYR A 247 -6.79 12.59 -17.25
C TYR A 247 -7.08 12.32 -15.77
N SER A 248 -6.05 12.04 -14.98
CA SER A 248 -6.18 12.01 -13.52
C SER A 248 -5.49 13.22 -12.89
N PHE A 249 -6.18 13.82 -11.93
CA PHE A 249 -5.68 14.94 -11.15
C PHE A 249 -5.35 14.41 -9.76
N GLU A 250 -4.08 14.48 -9.35
CA GLU A 250 -3.60 13.89 -8.10
C GLU A 250 -2.86 14.92 -7.22
N PRO A 251 -3.56 15.72 -6.39
CA PRO A 251 -2.88 16.34 -5.26
C PRO A 251 -3.54 16.03 -3.90
N VAL A 252 -2.65 15.70 -2.95
CA VAL A 252 -2.78 15.66 -1.49
C VAL A 252 -3.62 14.52 -0.89
N LYS A 253 -2.93 13.42 -0.57
CA LYS A 253 -3.07 12.44 0.54
C LYS A 253 -4.45 11.83 0.90
N THR A 254 -5.58 12.36 0.45
CA THR A 254 -6.91 11.97 0.94
C THR A 254 -7.82 11.44 -0.17
N TYR A 255 -7.69 11.90 -1.42
CA TYR A 255 -8.52 11.43 -2.52
C TYR A 255 -7.75 11.41 -3.85
N THR A 256 -7.99 10.39 -4.67
CA THR A 256 -7.58 10.32 -6.09
C THR A 256 -8.81 10.60 -6.94
N LEU A 257 -8.74 11.57 -7.87
CA LEU A 257 -9.83 11.86 -8.80
C LEU A 257 -9.39 11.55 -10.23
N GLY A 258 -10.21 10.79 -10.95
CA GLY A 258 -9.98 10.42 -12.35
C GLY A 258 -11.14 10.82 -13.24
N ALA A 259 -10.84 11.25 -14.46
CA ALA A 259 -11.82 11.39 -15.52
C ALA A 259 -11.22 10.89 -16.84
N GLY A 260 -12.04 10.34 -17.71
CA GLY A 260 -11.55 9.87 -19.01
C GLY A 260 -12.63 9.71 -20.04
N TYR A 261 -12.17 9.50 -21.26
CA TYR A 261 -12.99 9.32 -22.44
C TYR A 261 -12.34 8.31 -23.40
N ASP A 262 -13.11 7.31 -23.80
CA ASP A 262 -12.72 6.30 -24.78
C ASP A 262 -13.66 6.35 -25.99
N PHE A 263 -13.07 6.31 -27.18
CA PHE A 263 -13.77 6.20 -28.45
C PHE A 263 -13.39 4.91 -29.15
N PHE A 264 -14.41 4.25 -29.70
CA PHE A 264 -14.29 3.02 -30.45
C PHE A 264 -15.08 3.13 -31.76
N GLN A 265 -14.50 2.64 -32.86
CA GLN A 265 -15.17 2.52 -34.15
C GLN A 265 -14.80 1.19 -34.81
N SER A 266 -15.81 0.40 -35.17
CA SER A 266 -15.65 -0.73 -36.11
C SER A 266 -16.07 -0.32 -37.53
N ILE A 267 -15.40 -0.89 -38.54
CA ILE A 267 -15.75 -0.71 -39.95
C ILE A 267 -15.81 -2.09 -40.59
N TYR A 268 -17.00 -2.47 -41.05
CA TYR A 268 -17.25 -3.69 -41.81
C TYR A 268 -17.15 -3.40 -43.31
N ASP A 269 -16.58 -4.31 -44.08
CA ASP A 269 -16.44 -4.13 -45.54
C ASP A 269 -17.77 -4.27 -46.30
N SER A 270 -18.67 -5.15 -45.83
CA SER A 270 -19.91 -5.47 -46.54
C SER A 270 -21.20 -5.31 -45.71
N LEU A 271 -21.04 -5.03 -44.41
CA LEU A 271 -22.09 -5.09 -43.39
C LEU A 271 -22.19 -3.78 -42.60
N HIS A 272 -22.16 -2.63 -43.28
CA HIS A 272 -22.13 -1.29 -42.66
C HIS A 272 -23.26 -1.01 -41.67
N GLN A 273 -24.42 -1.69 -41.75
CA GLN A 273 -25.46 -1.54 -40.72
C GLN A 273 -25.03 -2.04 -39.32
N PHE A 274 -23.93 -2.79 -39.23
CA PHE A 274 -23.32 -3.26 -38.00
C PHE A 274 -22.07 -2.46 -37.61
N ASP A 275 -21.72 -1.40 -38.35
CA ASP A 275 -20.64 -0.48 -37.97
C ASP A 275 -20.98 0.14 -36.62
N MET A 276 -20.18 -0.17 -35.60
CA MET A 276 -20.41 0.27 -34.23
C MET A 276 -19.51 1.46 -33.92
N GLN A 277 -20.12 2.54 -33.41
CA GLN A 277 -19.41 3.63 -32.75
C GLN A 277 -19.75 3.60 -31.27
N ALA A 278 -18.75 3.67 -30.40
CA ALA A 278 -18.98 3.80 -28.96
C ALA A 278 -18.21 4.97 -28.38
N HIS A 279 -18.89 5.74 -27.54
CA HIS A 279 -18.38 6.89 -26.82
C HIS A 279 -18.53 6.64 -25.33
N THR A 280 -17.40 6.47 -24.64
CA THR A 280 -17.38 6.09 -23.22
C THR A 280 -16.78 7.22 -22.40
N GLY A 281 -17.57 7.91 -21.59
CA GLY A 281 -17.07 8.89 -20.62
C GLY A 281 -17.09 8.30 -19.22
N TYR A 282 -16.06 8.55 -18.41
CA TYR A 282 -16.07 8.09 -17.02
C TYR A 282 -15.45 9.10 -16.06
N VAL A 283 -15.91 9.03 -14.81
CA VAL A 283 -15.33 9.72 -13.66
C VAL A 283 -15.16 8.74 -12.52
N SER A 284 -14.14 8.94 -11.69
CA SER A 284 -13.82 8.08 -10.57
C SER A 284 -13.23 8.87 -9.41
N ALA A 285 -13.43 8.34 -8.21
CA ALA A 285 -12.84 8.82 -6.98
C ALA A 285 -12.35 7.64 -6.14
N ALA A 286 -11.13 7.71 -5.62
CA ALA A 286 -10.59 6.74 -4.68
C ALA A 286 -10.13 7.43 -3.40
N LYS A 287 -10.14 6.71 -2.27
CA LYS A 287 -9.57 7.18 -1.00
C LYS A 287 -8.92 6.04 -0.24
N ASN A 288 -7.66 6.22 0.09
CA ASN A 288 -6.92 5.32 0.96
C ASN A 288 -7.18 5.66 2.45
N PHE A 289 -7.42 4.64 3.27
CA PHE A 289 -7.69 4.74 4.71
C PHE A 289 -6.58 4.08 5.58
N GLY A 290 -5.41 3.77 5.01
CA GLY A 290 -4.26 3.22 5.76
C GLY A 290 -4.31 1.70 5.96
N GLY A 291 -5.05 0.99 5.11
CA GLY A 291 -5.17 -0.48 5.13
C GLY A 291 -6.13 -1.01 4.06
N PHE A 292 -7.03 -0.16 3.59
CA PHE A 292 -7.82 -0.37 2.39
C PHE A 292 -8.00 0.95 1.65
N GLU A 293 -8.33 0.86 0.37
CA GLU A 293 -8.76 1.94 -0.48
C GLU A 293 -10.22 1.74 -0.87
N PHE A 294 -11.04 2.78 -0.71
CA PHE A 294 -12.41 2.80 -1.21
C PHE A 294 -12.45 3.48 -2.56
N ASN A 295 -13.15 2.87 -3.51
CA ASN A 295 -13.27 3.30 -4.90
C ASN A 295 -14.74 3.56 -5.26
N LEU A 296 -15.01 4.65 -5.97
CA LEU A 296 -16.31 4.99 -6.53
C LEU A 296 -16.13 5.43 -7.98
N GLY A 297 -16.99 4.97 -8.88
CA GLY A 297 -16.93 5.32 -10.28
C GLY A 297 -18.29 5.48 -10.93
N TYR A 298 -18.33 6.27 -11.98
CA TYR A 298 -19.45 6.38 -12.90
C TYR A 298 -18.95 6.35 -14.34
N THR A 299 -19.55 5.51 -15.16
CA THR A 299 -19.25 5.38 -16.59
C THR A 299 -20.54 5.53 -17.39
N PHE A 300 -20.50 6.33 -18.44
CA PHE A 300 -21.54 6.48 -19.44
C PHE A 300 -21.02 5.96 -20.78
N ASN A 301 -21.72 5.03 -21.40
CA ASN A 301 -21.43 4.54 -22.75
C ASN A 301 -22.60 4.89 -23.65
N TYR A 302 -22.34 5.59 -24.75
CA TYR A 302 -23.28 5.78 -25.85
C TYR A 302 -22.80 4.95 -27.04
N ILE A 303 -23.70 4.13 -27.59
CA ILE A 303 -23.42 3.23 -28.72
C ILE A 303 -24.36 3.58 -29.87
N ALA A 304 -23.78 3.76 -31.04
CA ALA A 304 -24.48 3.86 -32.32
C ALA A 304 -24.13 2.64 -33.19
N LEU A 305 -25.12 2.09 -33.90
CA LEU A 305 -24.96 1.01 -34.88
C LEU A 305 -25.42 1.50 -36.25
N GLY A 306 -24.57 1.36 -37.28
CA GLY A 306 -24.89 1.83 -38.63
C GLY A 306 -25.12 3.34 -38.72
N ASN A 307 -24.54 4.12 -37.78
CA ASN A 307 -24.79 5.55 -37.56
C ASN A 307 -26.19 5.90 -37.00
N GLU A 308 -26.92 4.92 -36.45
CA GLU A 308 -28.19 5.13 -35.75
C GLU A 308 -28.01 4.90 -34.24
N ASP A 309 -28.74 5.67 -33.43
CA ASP A 309 -28.73 5.56 -31.96
C ASP A 309 -29.17 4.14 -31.55
N PHE A 310 -28.34 3.41 -30.80
CA PHE A 310 -28.64 2.02 -30.45
C PHE A 310 -28.86 1.81 -28.96
N GLU A 311 -27.86 2.13 -28.14
CA GLU A 311 -27.85 1.79 -26.71
C GLU A 311 -27.12 2.87 -25.88
N ASN A 312 -27.68 3.19 -24.73
CA ASN A 312 -27.01 3.94 -23.67
C ASN A 312 -26.82 3.07 -22.43
N ILE A 313 -25.65 3.17 -21.81
CA ILE A 313 -25.34 2.41 -20.59
C ILE A 313 -24.80 3.34 -19.51
N HIS A 314 -25.48 3.40 -18.37
CA HIS A 314 -25.05 4.09 -17.16
C HIS A 314 -24.55 3.06 -16.13
N THR A 315 -23.27 3.06 -15.81
CA THR A 315 -22.68 2.14 -14.83
C THR A 315 -22.17 2.89 -13.61
N LEU A 316 -22.64 2.51 -12.44
CA LEU A 316 -22.12 2.90 -11.14
C LEU A 316 -21.23 1.77 -10.61
N SER A 317 -20.02 2.10 -10.15
CA SER A 317 -19.12 1.15 -9.51
C SER A 317 -18.76 1.61 -8.10
N SER A 318 -18.73 0.68 -7.15
CA SER A 318 -18.22 0.93 -5.81
C SER A 318 -17.37 -0.25 -5.37
N GLY A 319 -16.15 0.00 -4.90
CA GLY A 319 -15.24 -1.07 -4.52
C GLY A 319 -14.37 -0.77 -3.32
N ILE A 320 -13.77 -1.83 -2.78
CA ILE A 320 -12.80 -1.79 -1.70
C ILE A 320 -11.61 -2.65 -2.11
N ASN A 321 -10.42 -2.08 -1.98
CA ASN A 321 -9.16 -2.71 -2.34
C ASN A 321 -8.30 -2.78 -1.09
N PHE A 322 -7.72 -3.93 -0.78
CA PHE A 322 -6.90 -4.08 0.43
C PHE A 322 -5.85 -5.17 0.25
N GLU A 323 -4.78 -5.08 1.02
CA GLU A 323 -3.79 -6.14 1.13
C GLU A 323 -4.23 -7.14 2.19
N LEU A 324 -4.40 -8.40 1.81
CA LEU A 324 -4.83 -9.47 2.72
C LEU A 324 -3.63 -10.08 3.45
N LEU A 325 -2.53 -10.29 2.74
CA LEU A 325 -1.22 -10.73 3.22
C LEU A 325 -0.16 -10.04 2.36
N ASP A 326 1.10 -10.04 2.83
CA ASP A 326 2.23 -9.46 2.08
C ASP A 326 2.26 -9.97 0.63
N GLY A 327 2.13 -9.05 -0.32
CA GLY A 327 2.11 -9.36 -1.75
C GLY A 327 0.78 -9.93 -2.29
N TRP A 328 -0.26 -10.09 -1.47
CA TRP A 328 -1.59 -10.54 -1.87
C TRP A 328 -2.63 -9.42 -1.68
N PHE A 329 -3.12 -8.88 -2.79
CA PHE A 329 -4.13 -7.83 -2.82
C PHE A 329 -5.48 -8.37 -3.28
N VAL A 330 -6.55 -7.82 -2.71
CA VAL A 330 -7.94 -8.16 -3.03
C VAL A 330 -8.68 -6.89 -3.48
N ASP A 331 -9.38 -6.98 -4.61
CA ASP A 331 -10.32 -5.96 -5.13
C ASP A 331 -11.73 -6.55 -5.08
N LEU A 332 -12.61 -5.92 -4.30
CA LEU A 332 -14.03 -6.24 -4.24
C LEU A 332 -14.79 -5.07 -4.85
N THR A 333 -15.38 -5.25 -6.03
CA THR A 333 -16.09 -4.19 -6.74
C THR A 333 -17.49 -4.63 -7.10
N TYR A 334 -18.49 -3.86 -6.67
CA TYR A 334 -19.87 -4.01 -7.12
C TYR A 334 -20.13 -3.05 -8.28
N LEU A 335 -20.75 -3.55 -9.35
CA LEU A 335 -21.17 -2.77 -10.50
C LEU A 335 -22.68 -2.87 -10.68
N LEU A 336 -23.30 -1.71 -10.91
CA LEU A 336 -24.71 -1.56 -11.22
C LEU A 336 -24.84 -0.80 -12.54
N SER A 337 -25.37 -1.45 -13.57
CA SER A 337 -25.58 -0.82 -14.87
C SER A 337 -27.06 -0.70 -15.22
N PHE A 338 -27.43 0.39 -15.87
CA PHE A 338 -28.72 0.62 -16.49
C PHE A 338 -28.50 0.78 -17.98
N LYS A 339 -29.21 -0.02 -18.77
CA LYS A 339 -29.12 -0.06 -20.23
C LYS A 339 -30.45 0.39 -20.82
N ASP A 340 -30.41 1.38 -21.68
CA ASP A 340 -31.57 1.92 -22.40
C ASP A 340 -31.35 1.73 -23.91
N PHE A 341 -32.27 1.02 -24.57
CA PHE A 341 -32.23 0.77 -26.01
C PHE A 341 -33.24 1.67 -26.72
N TYR A 342 -32.78 2.43 -27.71
CA TYR A 342 -33.59 3.45 -28.38
C TYR A 342 -34.78 2.87 -29.14
N ASP A 343 -34.52 1.94 -30.05
CA ASP A 343 -35.56 1.37 -30.93
C ASP A 343 -36.16 0.06 -30.40
N ILE A 344 -35.63 -0.46 -29.28
CA ILE A 344 -36.09 -1.71 -28.67
C ILE A 344 -36.24 -1.56 -27.14
N PRO A 345 -37.14 -0.71 -26.62
CA PRO A 345 -37.27 -0.48 -25.17
C PRO A 345 -37.64 -1.72 -24.34
N ALA A 346 -38.10 -2.79 -25.01
CA ALA A 346 -38.29 -4.11 -24.39
C ALA A 346 -36.98 -4.73 -23.89
N ARG A 347 -35.83 -4.32 -24.45
CA ARG A 347 -34.49 -4.75 -24.03
C ARG A 347 -33.88 -3.88 -22.95
N ASP A 348 -34.52 -2.78 -22.54
CA ASP A 348 -34.05 -1.98 -21.41
C ASP A 348 -33.78 -2.88 -20.22
N ALA A 349 -32.60 -2.74 -19.62
CA ALA A 349 -32.07 -3.71 -18.68
C ALA A 349 -31.40 -3.06 -17.48
N LYS A 350 -31.41 -3.81 -16.37
CA LYS A 350 -30.64 -3.51 -15.18
C LYS A 350 -29.70 -4.68 -14.90
N ASN A 351 -28.42 -4.38 -14.84
CA ASN A 351 -27.36 -5.36 -14.64
C ASN A 351 -26.71 -5.17 -13.27
N HIS A 352 -26.45 -6.27 -12.59
CA HIS A 352 -25.80 -6.34 -11.30
C HIS A 352 -24.61 -7.30 -11.40
N SER A 353 -23.42 -6.86 -11.00
CA SER A 353 -22.27 -7.75 -10.89
C SER A 353 -21.43 -7.47 -9.65
N LEU A 354 -20.79 -8.53 -9.14
CA LEU A 354 -19.85 -8.44 -8.03
C LEU A 354 -18.52 -9.03 -8.48
N ARG A 355 -17.53 -8.19 -8.73
CA ARG A 355 -16.17 -8.59 -9.06
C ARG A 355 -15.36 -8.83 -7.80
N ILE A 356 -14.75 -10.00 -7.73
CA ILE A 356 -13.82 -10.41 -6.68
C ILE A 356 -12.50 -10.76 -7.37
N SER A 357 -11.50 -9.89 -7.28
CA SER A 357 -10.19 -10.13 -7.88
C SER A 357 -9.13 -10.30 -6.80
N ASN A 358 -8.26 -11.29 -6.99
CA ASN A 358 -7.07 -11.53 -6.20
C ASN A 358 -5.86 -11.26 -7.08
N TYR A 359 -4.89 -10.51 -6.56
CA TYR A 359 -3.64 -10.17 -7.21
C TYR A 359 -2.48 -10.62 -6.33
N PHE A 360 -1.47 -11.23 -6.93
CA PHE A 360 -0.32 -11.80 -6.24
C PHE A 360 0.97 -11.27 -6.86
N ILE A 361 1.74 -10.50 -6.09
CA ILE A 361 3.10 -10.12 -6.45
C ILE A 361 3.98 -11.36 -6.22
N LEU A 362 4.59 -11.86 -7.30
CA LEU A 362 5.33 -13.12 -7.29
C LEU A 362 6.82 -12.94 -7.00
N ASN A 363 7.38 -11.77 -7.30
CA ASN A 363 8.77 -11.42 -7.04
C ASN A 363 9.01 -9.90 -7.05
N ASP A 364 10.20 -9.49 -6.60
CA ASP A 364 10.63 -8.09 -6.55
C ASP A 364 10.87 -7.47 -7.95
N GLU A 365 10.94 -8.30 -8.99
CA GLU A 365 11.10 -7.85 -10.39
C GLU A 365 9.77 -7.41 -11.03
N GLY A 366 8.65 -7.55 -10.31
CA GLY A 366 7.34 -7.08 -10.75
C GLY A 366 6.49 -8.13 -11.47
N ALA A 367 6.78 -9.42 -11.30
CA ALA A 367 5.90 -10.48 -11.77
C ALA A 367 4.60 -10.48 -10.96
N LEU A 368 3.45 -10.57 -11.65
CA LEU A 368 2.11 -10.45 -11.08
C LEU A 368 1.24 -11.59 -11.59
N ALA A 369 0.51 -12.28 -10.73
CA ALA A 369 -0.60 -13.15 -11.12
C ALA A 369 -1.92 -12.61 -10.62
N TRP A 370 -3.01 -12.96 -11.29
CA TRP A 370 -4.35 -12.64 -10.80
C TRP A 370 -5.36 -13.73 -11.08
N ALA A 371 -6.42 -13.72 -10.27
CA ALA A 371 -7.61 -14.53 -10.45
C ALA A 371 -8.84 -13.71 -10.06
N THR A 372 -9.81 -13.63 -10.96
CA THR A 372 -11.04 -12.86 -10.79
C THR A 372 -12.24 -13.75 -11.01
N TYR A 373 -13.22 -13.60 -10.12
CA TYR A 373 -14.57 -14.15 -10.29
C TYR A 373 -15.57 -13.00 -10.27
N MET A 374 -16.49 -12.99 -11.24
CA MET A 374 -17.52 -11.97 -11.37
C MET A 374 -18.84 -12.60 -11.79
N PRO A 375 -19.68 -13.02 -10.82
CA PRO A 375 -21.08 -13.29 -11.06
C PRO A 375 -21.80 -12.03 -11.53
N GLU A 376 -22.75 -12.22 -12.43
CA GLU A 376 -23.53 -11.18 -13.08
C GLU A 376 -24.98 -11.63 -13.22
N GLY A 377 -25.92 -10.68 -13.13
CA GLY A 377 -27.32 -10.89 -13.44
C GLY A 377 -27.88 -9.69 -14.15
N GLU A 378 -28.56 -9.93 -15.28
CA GLU A 378 -29.23 -8.90 -16.07
C GLU A 378 -30.71 -9.17 -16.12
N ILE A 379 -31.49 -8.19 -15.67
CA ILE A 379 -32.95 -8.22 -15.68
C ILE A 379 -33.42 -7.22 -16.73
N THR A 380 -34.21 -7.70 -17.68
CA THR A 380 -34.72 -6.91 -18.80
C THR A 380 -36.21 -6.64 -18.64
N ARG A 381 -36.76 -5.64 -19.34
CA ARG A 381 -38.22 -5.37 -19.31
C ARG A 381 -39.04 -6.50 -19.92
N ASP A 382 -38.54 -7.11 -20.99
CA ASP A 382 -39.03 -8.36 -21.56
C ASP A 382 -38.12 -9.50 -21.09
N ASP A 383 -38.69 -10.48 -20.39
CA ASP A 383 -38.01 -11.59 -19.75
C ASP A 383 -37.13 -12.41 -20.73
N GLN A 384 -37.40 -12.36 -22.04
CA GLN A 384 -36.74 -13.19 -23.06
C GLN A 384 -35.21 -13.13 -23.10
N VAL A 385 -34.62 -12.04 -22.62
CA VAL A 385 -33.15 -11.84 -22.61
C VAL A 385 -32.58 -11.67 -21.21
N THR A 386 -33.38 -11.93 -20.18
CA THR A 386 -32.91 -11.96 -18.78
C THR A 386 -31.98 -13.16 -18.58
N TYR A 387 -30.82 -12.93 -17.97
CA TYR A 387 -29.82 -13.97 -17.76
C TYR A 387 -29.08 -13.83 -16.43
N VAL A 388 -28.46 -14.93 -16.02
CA VAL A 388 -27.36 -14.95 -15.05
C VAL A 388 -26.09 -15.38 -15.75
N ALA A 389 -24.95 -14.80 -15.34
CA ALA A 389 -23.67 -15.12 -15.93
C ALA A 389 -22.58 -15.27 -14.87
N GLN A 390 -21.56 -16.04 -15.24
CA GLN A 390 -20.36 -16.28 -14.46
C GLN A 390 -19.15 -15.95 -15.31
N ASN A 391 -18.37 -14.98 -14.86
CA ASN A 391 -17.09 -14.63 -15.46
C ASN A 391 -15.98 -15.13 -14.53
N VAL A 392 -15.07 -15.93 -15.05
CA VAL A 392 -13.84 -16.34 -14.33
C VAL A 392 -12.66 -15.99 -15.21
N SER A 393 -11.75 -15.16 -14.71
CA SER A 393 -10.52 -14.87 -15.42
C SER A 393 -9.30 -15.10 -14.55
N THR A 394 -8.19 -15.45 -15.19
CA THR A 394 -6.89 -15.57 -14.56
C THR A 394 -5.83 -15.10 -15.52
N GLY A 395 -4.69 -14.68 -15.00
CA GLY A 395 -3.55 -14.41 -15.83
C GLY A 395 -2.29 -14.20 -15.02
N ILE A 396 -1.21 -14.05 -15.76
CA ILE A 396 0.11 -13.77 -15.25
C ILE A 396 0.79 -12.76 -16.16
N GLU A 397 1.49 -11.83 -15.54
CA GLU A 397 2.39 -10.89 -16.17
C GLU A 397 3.79 -11.13 -15.62
N TYR A 398 4.76 -11.28 -16.53
CA TYR A 398 6.13 -11.59 -16.17
C TYR A 398 7.11 -10.67 -16.92
N PRO A 399 8.09 -10.07 -16.25
CA PRO A 399 9.16 -9.32 -16.90
C PRO A 399 10.07 -10.28 -17.66
N LEU A 400 10.27 -10.05 -18.96
CA LEU A 400 11.18 -10.90 -19.75
C LEU A 400 12.64 -10.57 -19.38
N PRO A 401 13.52 -11.58 -19.27
CA PRO A 401 14.93 -11.38 -18.91
C PRO A 401 15.74 -10.87 -20.12
N LEU A 402 15.35 -9.73 -20.67
CA LEU A 402 16.03 -9.04 -21.76
C LEU A 402 16.81 -7.87 -21.16
N GLU A 403 18.13 -8.01 -21.02
CA GLU A 403 19.01 -7.08 -20.27
C GLU A 403 18.86 -5.59 -20.65
N THR A 404 18.39 -5.28 -21.86
CA THR A 404 18.29 -3.92 -22.40
C THR A 404 16.87 -3.38 -22.49
N LEU A 405 15.84 -4.22 -22.38
CA LEU A 405 14.45 -3.84 -22.61
C LEU A 405 13.60 -4.34 -21.45
N LYS A 406 12.90 -3.43 -20.75
CA LYS A 406 11.93 -3.75 -19.68
C LYS A 406 10.63 -4.38 -20.23
N THR A 407 10.75 -5.29 -21.19
CA THR A 407 9.62 -5.93 -21.87
C THR A 407 8.89 -6.84 -20.90
N ARG A 408 7.57 -6.85 -20.97
CA ARG A 408 6.72 -7.75 -20.17
C ARG A 408 5.91 -8.63 -21.10
N LEU A 409 5.73 -9.89 -20.72
CA LEU A 409 4.78 -10.81 -21.32
C LEU A 409 3.61 -10.93 -20.38
N ARG A 410 2.40 -10.73 -20.89
CA ARG A 410 1.16 -11.00 -20.18
C ARG A 410 0.39 -12.08 -20.90
N THR A 411 -0.09 -13.06 -20.13
CA THR A 411 -0.97 -14.11 -20.64
C THR A 411 -2.19 -14.21 -19.76
N SER A 412 -3.35 -14.38 -20.36
CA SER A 412 -4.61 -14.46 -19.62
C SER A 412 -5.59 -15.42 -20.25
N TYR A 413 -6.48 -15.92 -19.41
CA TYR A 413 -7.59 -16.76 -19.77
C TYR A 413 -8.87 -16.20 -19.16
N LEU A 414 -9.93 -16.14 -19.95
CA LEU A 414 -11.27 -15.77 -19.51
C LEU A 414 -12.24 -16.89 -19.92
N TYR A 415 -12.99 -17.37 -18.94
CA TYR A 415 -14.15 -18.22 -19.13
C TYR A 415 -15.41 -17.43 -18.80
N TYR A 416 -16.38 -17.52 -19.69
CA TYR A 416 -17.69 -16.93 -19.58
C TYR A 416 -18.75 -18.02 -19.68
N TYR A 417 -19.71 -17.98 -18.78
CA TYR A 417 -20.93 -18.77 -18.84
C TYR A 417 -22.13 -17.84 -18.71
N ARG A 418 -23.12 -17.98 -19.56
CA ARG A 418 -24.37 -17.21 -19.50
C ARG A 418 -25.56 -18.15 -19.69
N ASP A 419 -26.51 -18.02 -18.78
CA ASP A 419 -27.72 -18.82 -18.70
C ASP A 419 -28.94 -17.92 -18.80
N TYR A 420 -29.65 -18.00 -19.92
CA TYR A 420 -30.84 -17.22 -20.17
C TYR A 420 -32.03 -17.90 -19.49
N LEU A 421 -32.64 -17.19 -18.52
CA LEU A 421 -33.58 -17.78 -17.56
C LEU A 421 -34.93 -18.15 -18.16
N PHE A 422 -35.21 -17.72 -19.39
CA PHE A 422 -36.49 -17.91 -20.05
C PHE A 422 -36.29 -18.56 -21.42
N ASN A 423 -37.29 -19.33 -21.85
CA ASN A 423 -37.31 -19.92 -23.18
C ASN A 423 -37.18 -18.82 -24.24
N THR A 424 -36.15 -18.93 -25.08
CA THR A 424 -35.96 -18.00 -26.19
C THR A 424 -37.01 -18.32 -27.26
N PRO A 425 -37.96 -17.40 -27.57
CA PRO A 425 -39.15 -17.76 -28.37
C PRO A 425 -38.84 -18.29 -29.77
N PHE A 426 -37.74 -17.85 -30.37
CA PHE A 426 -37.31 -18.27 -31.71
C PHE A 426 -36.86 -19.73 -31.77
N ILE A 427 -36.40 -20.30 -30.65
CA ILE A 427 -35.82 -21.65 -30.59
C ILE A 427 -36.58 -22.57 -29.62
N ASN A 428 -37.56 -22.02 -28.88
CA ASN A 428 -38.42 -22.73 -27.93
C ASN A 428 -37.65 -23.60 -26.92
N THR A 429 -36.48 -23.11 -26.50
CA THR A 429 -35.61 -23.74 -25.51
C THR A 429 -34.90 -22.65 -24.72
N GLU A 430 -34.49 -22.96 -23.50
CA GLU A 430 -33.53 -22.14 -22.73
C GLU A 430 -32.23 -22.03 -23.51
N ARG A 431 -31.60 -20.85 -23.50
CA ARG A 431 -30.33 -20.60 -24.19
C ARG A 431 -29.20 -20.57 -23.17
N ILE A 432 -28.09 -21.22 -23.51
CA ILE A 432 -26.87 -21.21 -22.70
C ILE A 432 -25.71 -20.93 -23.62
N ASP A 433 -24.88 -19.95 -23.23
CA ASP A 433 -23.68 -19.57 -23.96
C ASP A 433 -22.44 -19.76 -23.07
N TYR A 434 -21.37 -20.26 -23.69
CA TYR A 434 -20.05 -20.46 -23.13
C TYR A 434 -19.04 -19.72 -23.99
N ARG A 435 -18.09 -19.01 -23.39
CA ARG A 435 -16.99 -18.41 -24.13
C ARG A 435 -15.68 -18.64 -23.41
N ASN A 436 -14.69 -19.10 -24.17
CA ASN A 436 -13.33 -19.26 -23.72
C ASN A 436 -12.49 -18.28 -24.51
N GLN A 437 -11.68 -17.48 -23.81
CA GLN A 437 -10.81 -16.50 -24.42
C GLN A 437 -9.40 -16.67 -23.84
N VAL A 438 -8.41 -16.72 -24.73
CA VAL A 438 -6.99 -16.72 -24.38
C VAL A 438 -6.36 -15.48 -24.99
N SER A 439 -5.61 -14.72 -24.20
CA SER A 439 -4.89 -13.55 -24.69
C SER A 439 -3.40 -13.63 -24.36
N PHE A 440 -2.58 -13.18 -25.31
CA PHE A 440 -1.14 -13.04 -25.18
C PHE A 440 -0.76 -11.60 -25.53
N GLU A 441 -0.10 -10.89 -24.62
CA GLU A 441 0.32 -9.50 -24.83
C GLU A 441 1.82 -9.36 -24.59
N ILE A 442 2.51 -8.70 -25.53
CA ILE A 442 3.88 -8.23 -25.35
C ILE A 442 3.81 -6.72 -25.12
N ILE A 443 4.22 -6.29 -23.94
CA ILE A 443 4.25 -4.88 -23.54
C ILE A 443 5.70 -4.42 -23.58
N GLN A 444 6.00 -3.51 -24.50
CA GLN A 444 7.33 -2.94 -24.70
C GLN A 444 7.34 -1.48 -24.28
N PRO A 445 7.90 -1.13 -23.10
CA PRO A 445 8.18 0.26 -22.77
C PRO A 445 9.16 0.86 -23.77
N LEU A 446 8.85 2.07 -24.23
CA LEU A 446 9.68 2.90 -25.09
C LEU A 446 9.94 4.23 -24.39
N LEU A 447 11.22 4.57 -24.18
CA LEU A 447 11.59 5.75 -23.40
C LEU A 447 10.95 5.72 -22.00
N ASP A 448 10.88 6.87 -21.32
CA ASP A 448 10.34 6.96 -19.96
C ASP A 448 8.80 7.01 -19.91
N HIS A 449 8.15 7.35 -21.03
CA HIS A 449 6.74 7.75 -21.07
C HIS A 449 5.88 6.98 -22.06
N PHE A 450 6.45 6.19 -22.96
CA PHE A 450 5.68 5.51 -24.01
C PHE A 450 5.73 3.99 -23.83
N ASP A 451 4.72 3.31 -24.35
CA ASP A 451 4.75 1.87 -24.54
C ASP A 451 4.13 1.49 -25.89
N ILE A 452 4.54 0.33 -26.40
CA ILE A 452 3.85 -0.36 -27.48
C ILE A 452 3.38 -1.71 -26.96
N ILE A 453 2.15 -2.08 -27.28
CA ILE A 453 1.55 -3.35 -26.90
C ILE A 453 1.12 -4.06 -28.16
N PHE A 454 1.62 -5.28 -28.31
CA PHE A 454 1.16 -6.25 -29.28
C PHE A 454 0.30 -7.27 -28.54
N GLN A 455 -0.95 -7.45 -28.95
CA GLN A 455 -1.85 -8.42 -28.37
C GLN A 455 -2.36 -9.38 -29.43
N TYR A 456 -2.39 -10.66 -29.09
CA TYR A 456 -3.14 -11.68 -29.79
C TYR A 456 -4.21 -12.23 -28.86
N GLN A 457 -5.43 -12.37 -29.36
CA GLN A 457 -6.54 -12.93 -28.63
C GLN A 457 -7.21 -14.01 -29.48
N TYR A 458 -7.44 -15.16 -28.87
CA TYR A 458 -8.24 -16.24 -29.42
C TYR A 458 -9.53 -16.36 -28.61
N VAL A 459 -10.69 -16.37 -29.29
CA VAL A 459 -12.00 -16.57 -28.68
C VAL A 459 -12.65 -17.81 -29.28
N ASN A 460 -13.22 -18.65 -28.44
CA ASN A 460 -14.10 -19.75 -28.84
C ASN A 460 -15.40 -19.63 -28.06
N SER A 461 -16.47 -19.27 -28.77
CA SER A 461 -17.82 -19.12 -28.23
C SER A 461 -18.70 -20.26 -28.71
N GLN A 462 -19.39 -20.89 -27.78
CA GLN A 462 -20.30 -22.00 -28.02
C GLN A 462 -21.64 -21.73 -27.36
N SER A 463 -22.71 -22.16 -28.00
CA SER A 463 -24.07 -22.03 -27.51
C SER A 463 -24.80 -23.34 -27.74
N ASN A 464 -25.85 -23.60 -26.96
CA ASN A 464 -26.82 -24.62 -27.34
C ASN A 464 -27.67 -24.20 -28.56
N LEU A 465 -27.48 -22.97 -29.07
CA LEU A 465 -27.92 -22.53 -30.38
C LEU A 465 -26.74 -22.42 -31.34
N LEU A 466 -26.54 -23.44 -32.20
CA LEU A 466 -25.41 -23.54 -33.14
C LEU A 466 -25.17 -22.27 -33.99
N ALA A 467 -26.22 -21.50 -34.29
CA ALA A 467 -26.12 -20.25 -35.05
C ALA A 467 -25.31 -19.15 -34.33
N ASN A 468 -25.08 -19.29 -33.02
CA ASN A 468 -24.32 -18.37 -32.18
C ASN A 468 -22.88 -18.86 -31.89
N ASP A 469 -22.48 -20.00 -32.43
CA ASP A 469 -21.12 -20.51 -32.29
C ASP A 469 -20.18 -19.72 -33.20
N PHE A 470 -19.06 -19.26 -32.64
CA PHE A 470 -18.02 -18.58 -33.42
C PHE A 470 -16.62 -18.78 -32.82
N VAL A 471 -15.62 -18.66 -33.67
CA VAL A 471 -14.19 -18.66 -33.29
C VAL A 471 -13.57 -17.39 -33.83
N GLU A 472 -12.81 -16.65 -33.03
CA GLU A 472 -12.29 -15.33 -33.38
C GLU A 472 -10.79 -15.27 -33.09
N ASN A 473 -10.01 -14.69 -34.00
CA ASN A 473 -8.63 -14.30 -33.75
C ASN A 473 -8.47 -12.79 -33.95
N VAL A 474 -8.08 -12.11 -32.88
CA VAL A 474 -7.87 -10.66 -32.89
C VAL A 474 -6.40 -10.35 -32.68
N PHE A 475 -5.84 -9.54 -33.57
CA PHE A 475 -4.50 -8.98 -33.45
C PHE A 475 -4.59 -7.48 -33.21
N THR A 476 -4.12 -7.01 -32.06
CA THR A 476 -4.15 -5.59 -31.68
C THR A 476 -2.74 -5.05 -31.60
N LEU A 477 -2.54 -3.87 -32.19
CA LEU A 477 -1.37 -3.02 -31.95
C LEU A 477 -1.84 -1.73 -31.30
N SER A 478 -1.31 -1.43 -30.11
CA SER A 478 -1.58 -0.16 -29.44
C SER A 478 -0.30 0.52 -28.96
N MET A 479 -0.37 1.84 -28.87
CA MET A 479 0.67 2.70 -28.33
C MET A 479 0.08 3.49 -27.16
N GLY A 480 0.76 3.45 -26.02
CA GLY A 480 0.44 4.24 -24.84
C GLY A 480 1.44 5.38 -24.64
N ALA A 481 0.98 6.48 -24.06
CA ALA A 481 1.82 7.52 -23.50
C ALA A 481 1.31 7.89 -22.11
N THR A 482 2.18 7.87 -21.09
CA THR A 482 1.88 8.27 -19.72
C THR A 482 2.83 9.37 -19.28
N PHE A 483 2.30 10.55 -18.92
CA PHE A 483 3.07 11.74 -18.54
C PHE A 483 2.97 12.08 -17.07
#